data_AF-A0A4R1NF57-F1
#
_entry.id   AF-A0A4R1NF57-F1
#
_cell.length_a   1.000
_cell.length_b   1.000
_cell.length_c   1.000
_cell.angle_alpha   90.00
_cell.angle_beta   90.00
_cell.angle_gamma   90.00
#
_symmetry.space_group_name_H-M   'P 1'
#
loop_
_entity.id
_entity.type
_entity.pdbx_description
1 polymer ?
#
loop_
_entity_poly.entity_id
_entity_poly.type
_entity_poly.pdbx_seq_one_letter_code
_entity_poly.pdbx_strand_id
1 'polypeptide(L)' 'MVHILAIRGMVNSLELGPGMPKSTITHHTRILREAGVTTTRPEGRNCWISLRRDLLDLKFPGLLDAVLASELER' A
#
# COMPACT_ATOMS: atom_id res chain seq x y z
N MET A 1 -0.85 -5.34 -3.81
CA MET A 1 -0.11 -4.46 -2.88
C MET A 1 -1.04 -3.62 -2.02
N VAL A 2 -1.93 -2.79 -2.62
CA VAL A 2 -2.90 -1.98 -1.86
C VAL A 2 -3.80 -2.85 -0.98
N HIS A 3 -4.32 -3.96 -1.51
CA HIS A 3 -5.10 -4.93 -0.74
C HIS A 3 -4.36 -5.50 0.48
N ILE A 4 -3.08 -5.87 0.31
CA ILE A 4 -2.24 -6.36 1.41
C ILE A 4 -2.08 -5.29 2.50
N LEU A 5 -1.85 -4.04 2.10
CA LEU A 5 -1.73 -2.92 3.04
C LEU A 5 -3.07 -2.60 3.73
N ALA A 6 -4.19 -2.78 3.04
CA ALA A 6 -5.51 -2.57 3.62
C ALA A 6 -5.83 -3.61 4.70
N ILE A 7 -5.44 -4.88 4.49
CA ILE A 7 -5.67 -5.96 5.46
C ILE A 7 -4.68 -5.92 6.62
N ARG A 8 -3.39 -5.69 6.33
CA ARG A 8 -2.32 -5.80 7.32
C ARG A 8 -1.95 -4.48 8.00
N GLY A 9 -2.47 -3.36 7.51
CA GLY A 9 -2.19 -2.01 8.00
C GLY A 9 -0.79 -1.51 7.61
N MET A 10 0.26 -2.13 8.16
CA MET A 10 1.65 -1.80 7.89
C MET A 10 2.46 -3.07 7.63
N VAL A 11 3.25 -3.08 6.54
CA VAL A 11 4.07 -4.23 6.17
C VAL A 11 5.47 -3.80 5.76
N ASN A 12 6.43 -4.71 5.89
CA ASN A 12 7.77 -4.50 5.34
C ASN A 12 7.72 -4.55 3.81
N SER A 13 8.60 -3.81 3.13
CA SER A 13 8.73 -3.85 1.67
C SER A 13 8.96 -5.26 1.13
N LEU A 14 9.65 -6.14 1.87
CA LEU A 14 9.88 -7.53 1.47
C LEU A 14 8.61 -8.39 1.50
N GLU A 15 7.63 -8.05 2.32
CA GLU A 15 6.37 -8.81 2.50
C GLU A 15 5.23 -8.28 1.63
N LEU A 16 5.40 -7.08 1.04
CA LEU A 16 4.35 -6.40 0.28
C LEU A 16 4.04 -7.05 -1.08
N GLY A 17 4.97 -7.86 -1.60
CA GLY A 17 4.85 -8.52 -2.89
C GLY A 17 5.58 -9.86 -2.88
N PRO A 18 5.01 -10.90 -2.23
CA PRO A 18 5.62 -12.22 -2.24
C PRO A 18 5.79 -12.72 -3.67
N GLY A 19 7.02 -13.09 -4.04
CA GLY A 19 7.37 -13.53 -5.40
C GLY A 19 7.69 -12.43 -6.40
N MET A 20 7.62 -11.14 -6.03
CA MET A 20 8.02 -10.04 -6.91
C MET A 20 9.49 -9.61 -6.69
N PRO A 21 10.19 -9.16 -7.75
CA PRO A 21 11.50 -8.53 -7.61
C PRO A 21 11.45 -7.28 -6.71
N LYS A 22 12.52 -7.02 -5.95
CA LYS A 22 12.63 -5.82 -5.10
C LYS A 22 12.50 -4.52 -5.88
N SER A 23 13.01 -4.49 -7.11
CA SER A 23 12.89 -3.33 -8.02
C SER A 23 11.44 -3.01 -8.34
N THR A 24 10.62 -4.04 -8.60
CA THR A 24 9.18 -3.90 -8.88
C THR A 24 8.43 -3.35 -7.67
N ILE A 25 8.67 -3.90 -6.47
CA ILE A 25 8.05 -3.38 -5.25
C ILE A 25 8.44 -1.93 -5.01
N THR A 26 9.73 -1.60 -5.15
CA THR A 26 10.23 -0.24 -4.95
C THR A 26 9.60 0.73 -5.95
N HIS A 27 9.45 0.31 -7.20
CA HIS A 27 8.82 1.11 -8.24
C HIS A 27 7.34 1.41 -7.93
N HIS A 28 6.54 0.38 -7.64
CA HIS A 28 5.12 0.57 -7.32
C HIS A 28 4.91 1.37 -6.02
N THR A 29 5.73 1.12 -4.99
CA THR A 29 5.62 1.86 -3.72
C THR A 29 6.02 3.32 -3.87
N ARG A 30 6.99 3.63 -4.74
CA ARG A 30 7.32 5.02 -5.11
C ARG A 30 6.12 5.70 -5.77
N ILE A 31 5.52 5.08 -6.79
CA ILE A 31 4.35 5.64 -7.50
C ILE A 31 3.19 5.89 -6.53
N LEU A 32 2.86 4.90 -5.69
CA LEU A 32 1.78 5.03 -4.72
C LEU A 32 2.05 6.12 -3.67
N ARG A 33 3.31 6.30 -3.26
CA ARG A 33 3.69 7.36 -2.33
C ARG A 33 3.57 8.74 -2.98
N GLU A 34 4.00 8.87 -4.23
CA GLU A 34 3.91 10.12 -5.01
C GLU A 34 2.45 10.49 -5.30
N ALA A 35 1.59 9.51 -5.55
CA ALA A 35 0.14 9.69 -5.65
C ALA A 35 -0.52 10.01 -4.29
N GLY A 36 0.22 9.98 -3.19
CA GLY A 36 -0.30 10.25 -1.85
C GLY A 36 -1.14 9.12 -1.26
N VAL A 37 -1.05 7.91 -1.80
CA VAL A 37 -1.80 6.72 -1.36
C VAL A 37 -1.11 6.03 -0.19
N THR A 38 0.22 5.93 -0.22
CA THR A 38 1.00 5.25 0.81
C THR A 38 1.94 6.20 1.56
N THR A 39 2.33 5.79 2.76
CA THR A 39 3.45 6.37 3.48
C THR A 39 4.54 5.31 3.68
N THR A 40 5.77 5.77 3.84
CA THR A 40 6.94 4.90 4.02
C THR A 40 7.73 5.40 5.20
N ARG A 41 8.05 4.50 6.13
CA ARG A 41 8.89 4.78 7.30
C ARG A 41 10.10 3.85 7.27
N PRO A 42 11.32 4.37 7.05
CA PRO A 42 12.53 3.59 7.21
C PRO A 42 12.78 3.31 8.70
N GLU A 43 13.17 2.09 9.02
CA GLU A 43 13.53 1.67 10.38
C GLU A 43 14.71 0.69 10.32
N GLY A 44 15.92 1.23 10.46
CA GLY A 44 17.15 0.45 10.28
C GLY A 44 17.25 -0.14 8.87
N ARG A 45 17.30 -1.48 8.78
CA ARG A 45 17.30 -2.21 7.51
C ARG A 45 15.91 -2.46 6.93
N ASN A 46 14.86 -2.11 7.69
CA ASN A 46 13.49 -2.33 7.30
C ASN A 46 12.88 -1.07 6.69
N CYS A 47 11.96 -1.29 5.74
CA CYS A 47 11.20 -0.23 5.10
C CYS A 47 9.72 -0.57 5.29
N TRP A 48 9.07 0.14 6.21
CA TRP A 48 7.68 -0.08 6.55
C TRP A 48 6.78 0.78 5.68
N ILE A 49 5.71 0.17 5.15
CA ILE A 49 4.79 0.80 4.21
C ILE A 49 3.38 0.60 4.75
N SER A 50 2.59 1.68 4.76
CA SER A 50 1.18 1.67 5.13
C SER A 50 0.37 2.57 4.21
N LEU A 51 -0.95 2.36 4.16
CA LEU A 51 -1.87 3.27 3.47
C LEU A 51 -2.09 4.52 4.30
N ARG A 52 -2.27 5.66 3.62
CA ARG A 52 -2.74 6.89 4.25
C ARG A 52 -4.27 6.86 4.36
N ARG A 53 -4.81 5.83 5.02
CA ARG A 53 -6.24 5.51 5.05
C ARG A 53 -7.09 6.73 5.40
N ASP A 54 -6.78 7.40 6.50
CA ASP A 54 -7.55 8.56 6.97
C ASP A 54 -7.60 9.70 5.94
N LEU A 55 -6.47 9.96 5.26
CA LEU A 55 -6.40 11.00 4.24
C LEU A 55 -7.11 10.61 2.94
N LEU A 56 -7.06 9.33 2.58
CA LEU A 56 -7.76 8.79 1.43
C LEU A 56 -9.27 8.81 1.67
N ASP A 57 -9.72 8.41 2.85
CA ASP A 57 -11.14 8.43 3.20
C ASP A 57 -11.68 9.86 3.30
N LEU A 58 -10.87 10.82 3.78
CA LEU A 58 -11.25 12.24 3.81
C LEU A 58 -11.37 12.85 2.40
N LYS A 59 -10.45 12.53 1.50
CA LYS A 59 -10.42 13.10 0.14
C LYS A 59 -11.34 12.37 -0.84
N PHE A 60 -11.50 11.06 -0.67
CA PHE A 60 -12.22 10.16 -1.56
C PHE A 60 -13.06 9.17 -0.74
N PRO A 61 -14.13 9.63 -0.07
CA PRO A 61 -14.94 8.77 0.78
C PRO A 61 -15.46 7.54 0.03
N GLY A 62 -15.22 6.34 0.58
CA GLY A 62 -15.69 5.06 0.02
C GLY A 62 -14.94 4.56 -1.22
N LEU A 63 -13.99 5.33 -1.78
CA LEU A 63 -13.21 4.88 -2.94
C LEU A 63 -12.37 3.65 -2.62
N LEU A 64 -11.67 3.68 -1.48
CA LEU A 64 -10.80 2.57 -1.10
C LEU A 64 -11.63 1.31 -0.86
N ASP A 65 -12.77 1.42 -0.18
CA ASP A 65 -13.68 0.30 0.05
C ASP A 65 -14.24 -0.26 -1.26
N ALA A 66 -14.61 0.60 -2.21
CA ALA A 66 -15.08 0.16 -3.54
C ALA A 66 -14.00 -0.58 -4.33
N VAL A 67 -12.76 -0.07 -4.33
CA VAL A 67 -11.62 -0.72 -5.00
C VAL A 67 -11.28 -2.06 -4.34
N LEU A 68 -11.32 -2.13 -3.01
CA LEU A 68 -11.03 -3.35 -2.27
C LEU A 68 -12.13 -4.41 -2.43
N ALA A 69 -13.40 -3.99 -2.53
CA ALA A 69 -14.52 -4.88 -2.79
C ALA A 69 -14.43 -5.49 -4.20
N SER A 70 -14.03 -4.71 -5.21
CA SER A 70 -13.90 -5.17 -6.60
C SER A 70 -12.84 -6.28 -6.77
N GLU A 71 -11.82 -6.31 -5.91
CA GLU A 71 -10.81 -7.38 -5.90
C GLU A 71 -11.31 -8.68 -5.24
N LEU A 72 -12.41 -8.63 -4.47
CA LEU A 72 -13.02 -9.80 -3.83
C LEU A 72 -13.93 -10.60 -4.78
N GLU A 73 -14.31 -9.99 -5.92
CA GLU A 73 -15.16 -10.58 -6.96
C GLU A 73 -14.37 -11.33 -8.06
N ARG A 74 -13.05 -11.52 -7.88
CA ARG A 74 -12.15 -12.19 -8.85
C ARG A 74 -11.64 -13.53 -8.39
#